data_AF-A0A968WFG7-F1
#
_entry.id   AF-A0A968WFG7-F1
#
_cell.length_a   1.000
_cell.length_b   1.000
_cell.length_c   1.000
_cell.angle_alpha   90.00
_cell.angle_beta   90.00
_cell.angle_gamma   90.00
#
_symmetry.space_group_name_H-M   'P 1'
#
loop_
_entity.id
_entity.type
_entity.pdbx_description
1 polymer ?
#
loop_
_entity_poly.entity_id
_entity_poly.type
_entity_poly.pdbx_seq_one_letter_code
_entity_poly.pdbx_strand_id
1 'polypeptide(L)'
;MWAFHGDADNVVPLSRSVNMVNAINNCQPAPNPQAKLTIYPGVKHDAWINAYKPDHSVHNPNVYDWLMAQKKGTSSAKPSNVLPKANAGADKNVSLPLSSLLVTGSGSDADGTIVAYSWSKVSGASIIMSGTTSRKMTLTSILAGDYTFRLTVTDNSGATASDDVKLTVTSLLNLQPVADAGGDKSITLPDNNTYLAGSGLDADGSIASYNWSKTTGGAAP
;
A
#
# COMPACT_ATOMS: atom_id res chain seq x y z
N MET A 1 -8.99 -4.96 39.74
CA MET A 1 -9.38 -4.92 41.17
C MET A 1 -10.89 -5.10 41.25
N TRP A 2 -11.40 -5.79 42.28
CA TRP A 2 -12.82 -5.82 42.60
C TRP A 2 -13.02 -5.48 44.09
N ALA A 3 -13.77 -4.43 44.37
CA ALA A 3 -14.15 -4.00 45.71
C ALA A 3 -15.61 -4.39 46.03
N PHE A 4 -15.88 -4.64 47.30
CA PHE A 4 -17.19 -5.05 47.80
C PHE A 4 -17.57 -4.20 49.01
N HIS A 5 -18.83 -3.80 49.12
CA HIS A 5 -19.31 -2.98 50.23
C HIS A 5 -20.78 -3.23 50.51
N GLY A 6 -21.21 -3.17 51.76
CA GLY A 6 -22.62 -3.24 52.13
C GLY A 6 -23.21 -1.84 52.23
N ASP A 7 -24.42 -1.60 51.70
CA ASP A 7 -25.04 -0.26 51.77
C ASP A 7 -25.56 0.11 53.17
N ALA A 8 -25.70 -0.86 54.07
CA ALA A 8 -26.08 -0.68 55.46
C ALA A 8 -24.86 -0.67 56.41
N ASP A 9 -23.64 -0.52 55.88
CA ASP A 9 -22.43 -0.35 56.67
C ASP A 9 -22.44 1.00 57.40
N ASN A 10 -22.50 0.94 58.73
CA ASN A 10 -22.48 2.11 59.62
C ASN A 10 -21.09 2.37 60.24
N VAL A 11 -20.09 1.55 59.90
CA VAL A 11 -18.70 1.68 60.35
C VAL A 11 -17.89 2.44 59.30
N VAL A 12 -18.05 2.09 58.03
CA VAL A 12 -17.36 2.75 56.91
C VAL A 12 -18.40 3.28 55.92
N PRO A 13 -18.42 4.59 55.63
CA PRO A 13 -19.36 5.14 54.65
C PRO A 13 -19.13 4.59 53.24
N LEU A 14 -20.22 4.27 52.54
CA LEU A 14 -20.21 3.83 51.14
C LEU A 14 -19.39 4.75 50.22
N SER A 15 -19.43 6.07 50.47
CA SER A 15 -18.69 7.07 49.70
C SER A 15 -17.18 6.83 49.70
N ARG A 16 -16.61 6.23 50.76
CA ARG A 16 -15.16 5.90 50.79
C ARG A 16 -14.81 4.86 49.73
N SER A 17 -15.60 3.78 49.63
CA SER A 17 -15.40 2.73 48.62
C SER A 17 -15.60 3.26 47.21
N VAL A 18 -16.67 4.06 46.99
CA VAL A 18 -16.97 4.68 45.70
C VAL A 18 -15.83 5.60 45.26
N ASN A 19 -15.38 6.50 46.13
CA ASN A 19 -14.31 7.46 45.82
C ASN A 19 -12.99 6.75 45.52
N MET A 20 -12.66 5.69 46.26
CA MET A 20 -11.45 4.90 46.03
C MET A 20 -11.45 4.24 44.65
N VAL A 21 -12.54 3.55 44.29
CA VAL A 21 -12.66 2.87 42.99
C VAL A 21 -12.65 3.86 41.84
N ASN A 22 -13.33 5.00 41.99
CA ASN A 22 -13.30 6.08 41.00
C ASN A 22 -11.90 6.66 40.83
N ALA A 23 -11.16 6.89 41.92
CA ALA A 23 -9.78 7.38 41.85
C ALA A 23 -8.87 6.42 41.08
N ILE A 24 -9.00 5.10 41.32
CA ILE A 24 -8.24 4.06 40.60
C ILE A 24 -8.58 4.05 39.11
N ASN A 25 -9.87 4.14 38.77
CA ASN A 25 -10.32 4.15 37.37
C ASN A 25 -9.93 5.43 36.63
N ASN A 26 -9.65 6.52 37.35
CA ASN A 26 -9.23 7.80 36.79
C ASN A 26 -7.70 7.95 36.65
N CYS A 27 -6.89 6.97 37.10
CA CYS A 27 -5.44 6.96 36.87
C CYS A 27 -5.08 7.00 35.37
N GLN A 28 -3.86 7.41 35.03
CA GLN A 28 -3.37 7.48 33.66
C GLN A 28 -2.05 6.67 33.50
N PRO A 29 -2.03 5.60 32.66
CA PRO A 29 -3.19 5.04 31.95
C PRO A 29 -4.19 4.43 32.93
N ALA A 30 -5.48 4.46 32.57
CA ALA A 30 -6.51 3.81 33.37
C ALA A 30 -6.29 2.29 33.38
N PRO A 31 -6.63 1.60 34.49
CA PRO A 31 -6.55 0.15 34.53
C PRO A 31 -7.49 -0.47 33.47
N ASN A 32 -6.98 -1.48 32.77
CA ASN A 32 -7.74 -2.29 31.82
C ASN A 32 -7.63 -3.77 32.20
N PRO A 33 -8.72 -4.41 32.68
CA PRO A 33 -10.06 -3.85 32.87
C PRO A 33 -10.13 -2.86 34.05
N GLN A 34 -11.13 -1.97 34.02
CA GLN A 34 -11.40 -1.05 35.13
C GLN A 34 -11.69 -1.81 36.43
N ALA A 35 -11.37 -1.18 37.56
CA ALA A 35 -11.75 -1.65 38.88
C ALA A 35 -13.28 -1.70 39.01
N LYS A 36 -13.78 -2.81 39.57
CA LYS A 36 -15.19 -3.06 39.84
C LYS A 36 -15.55 -2.71 41.29
N LEU A 37 -16.78 -2.29 41.52
CA LEU A 37 -17.38 -2.13 42.84
C LEU A 37 -18.74 -2.83 42.86
N THR A 38 -18.96 -3.71 43.82
CA THR A 38 -20.27 -4.32 44.07
C THR A 38 -20.81 -3.86 45.41
N ILE A 39 -22.04 -3.35 45.41
CA ILE A 39 -22.76 -2.90 46.60
C ILE A 39 -23.82 -3.93 46.95
N TYR A 40 -23.79 -4.46 48.17
CA TYR A 40 -24.74 -5.44 48.66
C TYR A 40 -25.87 -4.77 49.47
N PRO A 41 -27.13 -4.89 49.03
CA PRO A 41 -28.27 -4.31 49.73
C PRO A 41 -28.53 -4.95 51.10
N GLY A 42 -28.75 -4.13 52.12
CA GLY A 42 -29.05 -4.54 53.49
C GLY A 42 -27.88 -5.17 54.24
N VAL A 43 -26.68 -5.17 53.66
CA VAL A 43 -25.48 -5.77 54.25
C VAL A 43 -24.73 -4.72 55.05
N LYS A 44 -24.37 -5.06 56.29
CA LYS A 44 -23.58 -4.19 57.19
C LYS A 44 -22.09 -4.29 56.85
N HIS A 45 -21.22 -3.95 57.79
CA HIS A 45 -19.76 -3.93 57.60
C HIS A 45 -19.16 -5.26 57.08
N ASP A 46 -19.78 -6.40 57.38
CA ASP A 46 -19.28 -7.72 56.97
C ASP A 46 -19.80 -8.16 55.59
N ALA A 47 -19.34 -7.46 54.55
CA ALA A 47 -19.66 -7.79 53.16
C ALA A 47 -19.00 -9.08 52.66
N TRP A 48 -18.02 -9.63 53.40
CA TRP A 48 -17.21 -10.77 52.98
C TRP A 48 -18.02 -12.04 52.80
N ILE A 49 -19.05 -12.24 53.63
CA ILE A 49 -19.96 -13.39 53.51
C ILE A 49 -20.63 -13.44 52.13
N ASN A 50 -20.97 -12.29 51.54
CA ASN A 50 -21.54 -12.24 50.20
C ASN A 50 -20.46 -12.27 49.11
N ALA A 51 -19.31 -11.63 49.33
CA ALA A 51 -18.21 -11.63 48.37
C ALA A 51 -17.71 -13.05 48.05
N TYR A 52 -17.64 -13.93 49.06
CA TYR A 52 -17.12 -15.29 48.91
C TYR A 52 -18.18 -16.36 48.66
N LYS A 53 -19.43 -16.01 48.34
CA LYS A 53 -20.40 -17.03 47.94
C LYS A 53 -19.94 -17.70 46.64
N PRO A 54 -19.81 -19.05 46.61
CA PRO A 54 -19.40 -19.77 45.41
C PRO A 54 -20.58 -19.96 44.44
N ASP A 55 -21.81 -19.79 44.91
CA ASP A 55 -22.98 -19.75 44.04
C ASP A 55 -23.06 -18.38 43.32
N HIS A 56 -23.63 -18.36 42.12
CA HIS A 56 -23.83 -17.11 41.37
C HIS A 56 -25.03 -16.30 41.89
N SER A 57 -25.42 -16.49 43.16
CA SER A 57 -26.65 -15.90 43.73
C SER A 57 -26.56 -14.39 43.94
N VAL A 58 -25.34 -13.87 44.07
CA VAL A 58 -25.05 -12.48 44.44
C VAL A 58 -24.20 -11.75 43.40
N HIS A 59 -23.41 -12.47 42.60
CA HIS A 59 -22.64 -11.95 41.48
C HIS A 59 -22.36 -13.07 40.48
N ASN A 60 -22.38 -12.73 39.19
CA ASN A 60 -22.04 -13.62 38.08
C ASN A 60 -21.03 -12.91 37.15
N PRO A 61 -19.79 -13.40 37.00
CA PRO A 61 -19.21 -14.57 37.68
C PRO A 61 -19.07 -14.37 39.20
N ASN A 62 -18.97 -15.47 39.97
CA ASN A 62 -18.54 -15.34 41.37
C ASN A 62 -17.06 -14.91 41.46
N VAL A 63 -16.59 -14.51 42.66
CA VAL A 63 -15.21 -14.04 42.85
C VAL A 63 -14.15 -15.10 42.49
N TYR A 64 -14.44 -16.38 42.69
CA TYR A 64 -13.51 -17.48 42.37
C TYR A 64 -13.37 -17.64 40.86
N ASP A 65 -14.49 -17.71 40.14
CA ASP A 65 -14.52 -17.79 38.68
C ASP A 65 -13.84 -16.56 38.07
N TRP A 66 -14.07 -15.38 38.64
CA TRP A 66 -13.40 -14.16 38.22
C TRP A 66 -11.89 -14.20 38.44
N LEU A 67 -11.42 -14.66 39.60
CA LEU A 67 -9.99 -14.79 39.91
C LEU A 67 -9.33 -15.85 39.02
N MET A 68 -9.98 -16.99 38.80
CA MET A 68 -9.47 -18.08 37.95
C MET A 68 -9.43 -17.69 36.47
N ALA A 69 -10.25 -16.73 36.05
CA ALA A 69 -10.16 -16.13 34.73
C ALA A 69 -8.94 -15.20 34.56
N GLN A 70 -8.28 -14.77 35.65
CA GLN A 70 -7.11 -13.90 35.57
C GLN A 70 -5.81 -14.72 35.39
N LYS A 71 -4.88 -14.23 34.55
CA LYS A 71 -3.52 -14.79 34.41
C LYS A 71 -2.48 -13.75 34.85
N LYS A 72 -1.55 -14.14 35.74
CA LYS A 72 -0.44 -13.27 36.18
C LYS A 72 0.49 -13.00 34.98
N GLY A 73 0.68 -11.73 34.62
CA GLY A 73 1.53 -11.34 33.49
C GLY A 73 0.78 -11.05 32.18
N THR A 74 -0.54 -11.13 32.16
CA THR A 74 -1.33 -10.53 31.09
C THR A 74 -1.98 -9.25 31.59
N SER A 75 -1.26 -8.12 31.53
CA SER A 75 -1.90 -6.98 30.83
C SER A 75 -2.50 -7.59 29.58
N SER A 76 -3.79 -7.40 29.26
CA SER A 76 -4.34 -7.92 28.00
C SER A 76 -3.35 -7.54 26.91
N ALA A 77 -2.50 -8.48 26.51
CA ALA A 77 -1.44 -8.20 25.57
C ALA A 77 -2.27 -7.86 24.35
N LYS A 78 -2.14 -6.62 23.85
CA LYS A 78 -2.64 -6.29 22.53
C LYS A 78 -2.22 -7.50 21.67
N PRO A 79 -3.15 -8.22 21.02
CA PRO A 79 -2.79 -9.40 20.26
C PRO A 79 -1.57 -9.03 19.42
N SER A 80 -0.56 -9.91 19.41
CA SER A 80 0.66 -9.66 18.64
C SER A 80 0.24 -9.34 17.22
N ASN A 81 0.59 -8.13 16.76
CA ASN A 81 0.17 -7.64 15.45
C ASN A 81 0.57 -8.64 14.37
N VAL A 82 -0.37 -9.02 13.52
CA VAL A 82 -0.06 -9.80 12.33
C VAL A 82 0.51 -8.84 11.28
N LEU A 83 1.59 -9.23 10.60
CA LEU A 83 2.15 -8.39 9.54
C LEU A 83 1.11 -8.21 8.42
N PRO A 84 1.02 -7.02 7.81
CA PRO A 84 0.13 -6.83 6.68
C PRO A 84 0.64 -7.63 5.48
N LYS A 85 -0.21 -7.78 4.47
CA LYS A 85 0.15 -8.34 3.17
C LYS A 85 0.06 -7.26 2.11
N ALA A 86 1.18 -7.00 1.42
CA ALA A 86 1.22 -6.18 0.21
C ALA A 86 0.90 -7.03 -1.03
N ASN A 87 0.30 -6.39 -2.03
CA ASN A 87 0.13 -6.96 -3.37
C ASN A 87 0.29 -5.82 -4.39
N ALA A 88 1.39 -5.82 -5.14
CA ALA A 88 1.74 -4.82 -6.14
C ALA A 88 0.97 -4.98 -7.47
N GLY A 89 0.14 -6.02 -7.59
CA GLY A 89 -0.59 -6.39 -8.79
C GLY A 89 0.20 -7.38 -9.65
N ALA A 90 -0.39 -7.79 -10.77
CA ALA A 90 0.26 -8.68 -11.72
C ALA A 90 1.33 -7.94 -12.54
N ASP A 91 2.36 -8.68 -12.94
CA ASP A 91 3.38 -8.21 -13.89
C ASP A 91 2.75 -7.73 -15.20
N LYS A 92 3.36 -6.71 -15.81
CA LYS A 92 2.84 -6.01 -16.99
C LYS A 92 3.81 -6.13 -18.17
N ASN A 93 3.24 -6.39 -19.34
CA ASN A 93 3.96 -6.36 -20.61
C ASN A 93 3.25 -5.36 -21.52
N VAL A 94 3.96 -4.35 -22.02
CA VAL A 94 3.41 -3.30 -22.88
C VAL A 94 4.35 -2.98 -24.05
N SER A 95 3.82 -2.41 -25.12
CA SER A 95 4.59 -1.93 -26.26
C SER A 95 4.47 -0.42 -26.42
N LEU A 96 5.56 0.25 -26.80
CA LEU A 96 5.54 1.65 -27.21
C LEU A 96 4.81 1.84 -28.56
N PRO A 97 4.25 3.03 -28.85
CA PRO A 97 4.26 4.24 -28.01
C PRO A 97 3.24 4.18 -26.86
N LEU A 98 3.64 4.71 -25.69
CA LEU A 98 2.76 4.83 -24.54
C LEU A 98 2.89 6.22 -23.89
N SER A 99 1.77 6.92 -23.72
CA SER A 99 1.74 8.22 -23.05
C SER A 99 1.83 8.11 -21.52
N SER A 100 1.13 7.12 -20.95
CA SER A 100 1.15 6.82 -19.51
C SER A 100 0.72 5.39 -19.23
N LEU A 101 1.11 4.86 -18.07
CA LEU A 101 0.67 3.55 -17.57
C LEU A 101 0.18 3.64 -16.12
N LEU A 102 -1.00 3.08 -15.85
CA LEU A 102 -1.52 2.93 -14.49
C LEU A 102 -1.10 1.58 -13.89
N VAL A 103 -0.49 1.64 -12.72
CA VAL A 103 -0.15 0.50 -11.86
C VAL A 103 -1.00 0.60 -10.59
N THR A 104 -1.66 -0.51 -10.24
CA THR A 104 -2.58 -0.56 -9.10
C THR A 104 -2.15 -1.66 -8.15
N GLY A 105 -2.04 -1.33 -6.87
CA GLY A 105 -1.74 -2.27 -5.82
C GLY A 105 -2.79 -2.25 -4.71
N SER A 106 -2.65 -3.18 -3.78
CA SER A 106 -3.52 -3.35 -2.64
C SER A 106 -2.73 -3.81 -1.42
N GLY A 107 -3.33 -3.62 -0.25
CA GLY A 107 -2.85 -4.19 1.00
C GLY A 107 -4.02 -4.75 1.80
N SER A 108 -3.75 -5.79 2.56
CA SER A 108 -4.70 -6.38 3.50
C SER A 108 -4.02 -6.63 4.83
N ASP A 109 -4.78 -6.52 5.90
CA ASP A 109 -4.32 -6.83 7.25
C ASP A 109 -5.40 -7.68 7.94
N ALA A 110 -4.98 -8.75 8.63
CA ALA A 110 -5.89 -9.77 9.16
C ALA A 110 -6.48 -9.39 10.52
N ASP A 111 -5.76 -8.60 11.31
CA ASP A 111 -6.16 -8.12 12.63
C ASP A 111 -6.26 -6.59 12.71
N GLY A 112 -6.10 -5.89 11.59
CA GLY A 112 -6.15 -4.44 11.52
C GLY A 112 -6.53 -3.87 10.15
N THR A 113 -5.98 -2.69 9.84
CA THR A 113 -6.28 -1.92 8.63
C THR A 113 -5.00 -1.32 8.06
N ILE A 114 -4.91 -1.21 6.74
CA ILE A 114 -3.79 -0.53 6.07
C ILE A 114 -3.99 0.99 6.14
N VAL A 115 -3.01 1.69 6.70
CA VAL A 115 -3.02 3.15 6.88
C VAL A 115 -2.11 3.90 5.90
N ALA A 116 -1.15 3.23 5.28
CA ALA A 116 -0.27 3.86 4.29
C ALA A 116 0.15 2.93 3.15
N TYR A 117 0.43 3.56 2.01
CA TYR A 117 0.99 2.95 0.79
C TYR A 117 2.23 3.74 0.39
N SER A 118 3.24 3.07 -0.15
CA SER A 118 4.44 3.70 -0.69
C SER A 118 4.97 2.90 -1.87
N TRP A 119 5.17 3.55 -3.01
CA TRP A 119 5.77 2.98 -4.20
C TRP A 119 7.19 3.49 -4.40
N SER A 120 8.08 2.60 -4.81
CA SER A 120 9.45 2.92 -5.19
C SER A 120 9.87 2.13 -6.43
N LYS A 121 10.79 2.68 -7.22
CA LYS A 121 11.43 1.94 -8.30
C LYS A 121 12.66 1.21 -7.75
N VAL A 122 12.68 -0.11 -7.92
CA VAL A 122 13.79 -0.97 -7.50
C VAL A 122 14.87 -1.02 -8.59
N SER A 123 14.46 -1.13 -9.86
CA SER A 123 15.37 -1.24 -11.00
C SER A 123 14.74 -0.70 -12.30
N GLY A 124 15.57 -0.49 -13.32
CA GLY A 124 15.18 0.01 -14.63
C GLY A 124 15.56 1.48 -14.88
N ALA A 125 15.42 1.92 -16.13
CA ALA A 125 15.79 3.27 -16.59
C ALA A 125 14.99 4.38 -15.89
N SER A 126 15.39 5.64 -16.05
CA SER A 126 14.64 6.77 -15.48
C SER A 126 13.20 6.79 -15.98
N ILE A 127 12.25 7.05 -15.08
CA ILE A 127 10.81 7.07 -15.36
C ILE A 127 10.16 8.01 -14.35
N ILE A 128 9.11 8.72 -14.75
CA ILE A 128 8.37 9.62 -13.86
C ILE A 128 7.27 8.82 -13.16
N MET A 129 7.22 8.89 -11.83
CA MET A 129 6.22 8.23 -11.00
C MET A 129 5.38 9.28 -10.27
N SER A 130 4.06 9.16 -10.35
CA SER A 130 3.11 10.00 -9.61
C SER A 130 2.10 9.14 -8.86
N GLY A 131 1.53 9.66 -7.76
CA GLY A 131 0.62 8.90 -6.90
C GLY A 131 1.30 7.83 -6.04
N THR A 132 2.61 7.97 -5.77
CA THR A 132 3.45 6.98 -5.08
C THR A 132 3.04 6.71 -3.63
N THR A 133 2.20 7.53 -3.02
CA THR A 133 1.67 7.32 -1.66
C THR A 133 0.24 6.76 -1.64
N SER A 134 -0.24 6.26 -2.78
CA SER A 134 -1.61 5.76 -2.93
C SER A 134 -1.64 4.33 -3.49
N ARG A 135 -2.84 3.73 -3.56
CA ARG A 135 -3.07 2.43 -4.21
C ARG A 135 -2.78 2.47 -5.72
N LYS A 136 -2.73 3.66 -6.33
CA LYS A 136 -2.61 3.87 -7.77
C LYS A 136 -1.38 4.71 -8.07
N MET A 137 -0.42 4.13 -8.79
CA MET A 137 0.76 4.83 -9.29
C MET A 137 0.64 5.00 -10.81
N THR A 138 0.88 6.22 -11.30
CA THR A 138 0.93 6.50 -12.74
C THR A 138 2.36 6.72 -13.18
N LEU A 139 2.76 6.00 -14.22
CA LEU A 139 4.07 6.07 -14.86
C LEU A 139 3.98 6.89 -16.16
N THR A 140 4.92 7.80 -16.37
CA THR A 140 5.09 8.57 -17.62
C THR A 140 6.55 8.64 -18.03
N SER A 141 6.81 9.09 -19.27
CA SER A 141 8.15 9.09 -19.88
C SER A 141 8.77 7.68 -19.91
N ILE A 142 7.98 6.70 -20.35
CA ILE A 142 8.33 5.29 -20.35
C ILE A 142 9.22 4.98 -21.57
N LEU A 143 10.35 4.32 -21.33
CA LEU A 143 11.25 3.83 -22.39
C LEU A 143 11.16 2.32 -22.49
N ALA A 144 11.64 1.77 -23.61
CA ALA A 144 11.77 0.32 -23.75
C ALA A 144 12.79 -0.23 -22.73
N GLY A 145 12.49 -1.39 -22.17
CA GLY A 145 13.29 -2.05 -21.15
C GLY A 145 12.45 -2.69 -20.04
N ASP A 146 13.15 -3.31 -19.10
CA ASP A 146 12.56 -3.94 -17.93
C ASP A 146 12.68 -3.06 -16.69
N TYR A 147 11.60 -3.01 -15.90
CA TYR A 147 11.49 -2.24 -14.68
C TYR A 147 10.95 -3.13 -13.55
N THR A 148 11.35 -2.83 -12.32
CA THR A 148 10.75 -3.42 -11.12
C THR A 148 10.33 -2.30 -10.18
N PHE A 149 9.08 -2.34 -9.74
CA PHE A 149 8.53 -1.40 -8.76
C PHE A 149 8.09 -2.15 -7.51
N ARG A 150 8.35 -1.56 -6.34
CA ARG A 150 7.97 -2.11 -5.04
C ARG A 150 6.84 -1.31 -4.45
N LEU A 151 5.77 -2.00 -4.07
CA LEU A 151 4.76 -1.47 -3.17
C LEU A 151 5.11 -1.88 -1.74
N THR A 152 5.11 -0.91 -0.82
CA THR A 152 5.16 -1.12 0.63
C THR A 152 3.86 -0.64 1.23
N VAL A 153 3.25 -1.46 2.10
CA VAL A 153 2.05 -1.10 2.86
C VAL A 153 2.37 -1.05 4.35
N THR A 154 1.68 -0.19 5.09
CA THR A 154 1.81 -0.06 6.56
C THR A 154 0.45 -0.22 7.21
N ASP A 155 0.37 -1.02 8.28
CA ASP A 155 -0.86 -1.20 9.05
C ASP A 155 -1.04 -0.14 10.17
N ASN A 156 -2.20 -0.15 10.82
CA ASN A 156 -2.54 0.76 11.92
C ASN A 156 -1.77 0.47 13.23
N SER A 157 -0.93 -0.56 13.26
CA SER A 157 0.03 -0.86 14.33
C SER A 157 1.45 -0.45 13.98
N GLY A 158 1.70 0.04 12.76
CA GLY A 158 2.99 0.49 12.25
C GLY A 158 3.85 -0.60 11.60
N ALA A 159 3.38 -1.84 11.47
CA ALA A 159 4.16 -2.88 10.79
C ALA A 159 4.03 -2.74 9.27
N THR A 160 5.02 -3.25 8.53
CA THR A 160 5.13 -3.09 7.08
C THR A 160 5.35 -4.40 6.35
N ALA A 161 4.90 -4.43 5.11
CA ALA A 161 5.19 -5.50 4.16
C ALA A 161 5.33 -4.92 2.76
N SER A 162 6.04 -5.65 1.88
CA SER A 162 6.29 -5.23 0.52
C SER A 162 6.03 -6.33 -0.49
N ASP A 163 5.71 -5.92 -1.71
CA ASP A 163 5.57 -6.79 -2.88
C ASP A 163 6.09 -6.06 -4.13
N ASP A 164 6.60 -6.81 -5.10
CA ASP A 164 7.24 -6.28 -6.31
C ASP A 164 6.39 -6.60 -7.55
N VAL A 165 6.30 -5.64 -8.47
CA VAL A 165 5.68 -5.82 -9.80
C VAL A 165 6.72 -5.53 -10.89
N LYS A 166 6.79 -6.42 -11.88
CA LYS A 166 7.66 -6.25 -13.05
C LYS A 166 6.90 -5.61 -14.20
N LEU A 167 7.57 -4.71 -14.91
CA LEU A 167 7.07 -4.09 -16.12
C LEU A 167 8.10 -4.29 -17.24
N THR A 168 7.71 -5.03 -18.27
CA THR A 168 8.49 -5.20 -19.49
C THR A 168 7.88 -4.32 -20.59
N VAL A 169 8.69 -3.39 -21.10
CA VAL A 169 8.30 -2.45 -22.15
C VAL A 169 9.08 -2.80 -23.41
N THR A 170 8.37 -3.18 -24.46
CA THR A 170 8.95 -3.45 -25.78
C THR A 170 8.75 -2.24 -26.69
N SER A 171 9.66 -2.00 -27.62
CA SER A 171 9.41 -1.12 -28.76
C SER A 171 9.16 -1.96 -29.99
N LEU A 172 8.26 -1.52 -30.86
CA LEU A 172 8.26 -2.03 -32.23
C LEU A 172 9.63 -1.69 -32.86
N LEU A 173 10.20 -2.65 -33.60
CA LEU A 173 11.46 -2.45 -34.31
C LEU A 173 11.24 -1.41 -35.39
N ASN A 174 11.95 -0.28 -35.35
CA ASN A 174 11.93 0.70 -36.42
C ASN A 174 12.58 0.10 -37.68
N LEU A 175 11.85 -0.07 -38.77
CA LEU A 175 12.43 -0.55 -40.03
C LEU A 175 13.13 0.61 -40.76
N GLN A 176 14.23 0.30 -41.44
CA GLN A 176 14.91 1.30 -42.26
C GLN A 176 14.04 1.66 -43.48
N PRO A 177 13.96 2.94 -43.89
CA PRO A 177 13.28 3.29 -45.12
C PRO A 177 14.04 2.73 -46.33
N VAL A 178 13.28 2.36 -47.36
CA VAL A 178 13.81 1.96 -48.67
C VAL A 178 13.73 3.16 -49.60
N ALA A 179 14.88 3.60 -50.12
CA ALA A 179 14.94 4.68 -51.11
C ALA A 179 14.97 4.10 -52.53
N ASP A 180 14.17 4.67 -53.43
CA ASP A 180 14.13 4.36 -54.85
C ASP A 180 14.38 5.64 -55.64
N ALA A 181 15.48 5.68 -56.42
CA ALA A 181 15.84 6.84 -57.22
C ALA A 181 15.03 6.98 -58.53
N GLY A 182 14.14 6.03 -58.81
CA GLY A 182 13.45 5.89 -60.08
C GLY A 182 14.34 5.27 -61.16
N GLY A 183 13.80 5.13 -62.37
CA GLY A 183 14.53 4.56 -63.50
C GLY A 183 15.62 5.49 -64.03
N ASP A 184 16.69 4.89 -64.56
CA ASP A 184 17.81 5.59 -65.18
C ASP A 184 17.35 6.56 -66.28
N LYS A 185 18.04 7.70 -66.39
CA LYS A 185 17.79 8.72 -67.41
C LYS A 185 18.99 8.86 -68.32
N SER A 186 18.74 8.93 -69.62
CA SER A 186 19.71 9.28 -70.65
C SER A 186 19.23 10.53 -71.38
N ILE A 187 20.11 11.51 -71.56
CA ILE A 187 19.86 12.72 -72.34
C ILE A 187 20.90 12.81 -73.45
N THR A 188 20.52 13.38 -74.60
CA THR A 188 21.42 13.63 -75.73
C THR A 188 21.37 15.11 -76.08
N LEU A 189 22.52 15.72 -76.36
CA LEU A 189 22.57 17.13 -76.73
C LEU A 189 21.75 17.42 -78.01
N PRO A 190 21.15 18.62 -78.12
CA PRO A 190 21.36 19.81 -77.29
C PRO A 190 20.58 19.82 -75.96
N ASP A 191 19.79 18.80 -75.66
CA ASP A 191 19.06 18.72 -74.38
C ASP A 191 20.04 18.53 -73.23
N ASN A 192 20.12 19.53 -72.35
CA ASN A 192 21.11 19.62 -71.28
C ASN A 192 20.48 19.63 -69.88
N ASN A 193 19.19 19.31 -69.77
CA ASN A 193 18.48 19.23 -68.50
C ASN A 193 17.65 17.94 -68.42
N THR A 194 17.43 17.48 -67.20
CA THR A 194 16.50 16.40 -66.89
C THR A 194 16.01 16.60 -65.45
N TYR A 195 14.91 15.93 -65.10
CA TYR A 195 14.43 15.83 -63.73
C TYR A 195 14.56 14.38 -63.25
N LEU A 196 14.94 14.21 -61.97
CA LEU A 196 14.94 12.92 -61.29
C LEU A 196 13.81 12.92 -60.26
N ALA A 197 12.95 11.91 -60.33
CA ALA A 197 11.85 11.68 -59.42
C ALA A 197 12.13 10.40 -58.64
N GLY A 198 12.44 10.53 -57.36
CA GLY A 198 12.62 9.41 -56.45
C GLY A 198 11.44 9.25 -55.52
N SER A 199 11.36 8.10 -54.88
CA SER A 199 10.39 7.80 -53.83
C SER A 199 11.06 7.13 -52.64
N GLY A 200 10.42 7.18 -51.49
CA GLY A 200 10.84 6.49 -50.28
C GLY A 200 9.66 5.72 -49.71
N LEU A 201 9.91 4.49 -49.28
CA LEU A 201 8.94 3.66 -48.58
C LEU A 201 9.45 3.37 -47.17
N ASP A 202 8.61 3.67 -46.18
CA ASP A 202 8.83 3.28 -44.80
C ASP A 202 7.66 2.38 -44.39
N ALA A 203 7.95 1.15 -43.99
CA ALA A 203 6.94 0.12 -43.76
C ALA A 203 6.24 0.27 -42.41
N ASP A 204 6.88 0.94 -41.45
CA ASP A 204 6.37 1.14 -40.09
C ASP A 204 6.34 2.62 -39.69
N GLY A 205 6.75 3.52 -40.59
CA GLY A 205 6.73 4.96 -40.38
C GLY A 205 6.36 5.76 -41.63
N SER A 206 6.99 6.92 -41.73
CA SER A 206 6.84 7.85 -42.86
C SER A 206 8.17 8.52 -43.12
N ILE A 207 8.44 8.83 -44.40
CA ILE A 207 9.71 9.44 -44.80
C ILE A 207 9.81 10.88 -44.29
N ALA A 208 10.77 11.11 -43.39
CA ALA A 208 11.00 12.42 -42.80
C ALA A 208 11.70 13.41 -43.75
N SER A 209 12.57 12.92 -44.65
CA SER A 209 13.32 13.77 -45.59
C SER A 209 13.85 12.99 -46.79
N TYR A 210 14.18 13.74 -47.86
CA TYR A 210 14.85 13.23 -49.06
C TYR A 210 16.16 13.99 -49.26
N ASN A 211 17.24 13.29 -49.61
CA ASN A 211 18.53 13.89 -49.90
C ASN A 211 19.15 13.25 -51.15
N TRP A 212 19.53 14.09 -52.12
CA TRP A 212 20.15 13.65 -53.37
C TRP A 212 21.64 14.01 -53.36
N SER A 213 22.48 13.05 -53.73
CA SER A 213 23.92 13.27 -53.90
C SER A 213 24.38 12.70 -55.23
N LYS A 214 25.29 13.43 -55.88
CA LYS A 214 25.99 12.92 -57.05
C LYS A 214 27.14 12.03 -56.57
N THR A 215 27.09 10.75 -56.89
CA THR A 215 28.08 9.77 -56.43
C THR A 215 29.30 9.70 -57.35
N THR A 216 29.10 9.84 -58.67
CA THR A 216 30.17 9.74 -59.70
C THR A 216 29.85 10.59 -60.94
N GLY A 217 30.85 10.80 -61.81
CA GLY A 217 30.70 11.47 -63.12
C GLY A 217 31.24 12.91 -63.18
N GLY A 218 31.58 13.39 -64.38
CA GLY A 218 32.16 14.73 -64.63
C GLY A 218 31.19 15.85 -64.27
N ALA A 219 31.71 17.01 -63.83
CA ALA A 219 30.89 18.16 -63.44
C ALA A 219 29.85 18.50 -64.52
N ALA A 220 28.62 18.82 -64.09
CA ALA A 220 27.71 19.50 -65.01
C ALA A 220 28.37 20.84 -65.36
N PRO A 221 28.49 21.21 -66.65
CA PRO A 221 28.93 22.54 -67.03
C PRO A 221 27.97 23.63 -66.52
#